data_AF-A0A3L6SWZ9-F1
#
_entry.id   AF-A0A3L6SWZ9-F1
#
_cell.length_a   1.000
_cell.length_b   1.000
_cell.length_c   1.000
_cell.angle_alpha   90.00
_cell.angle_beta   90.00
_cell.angle_gamma   90.00
#
_symmetry.space_group_name_H-M   'P 1'
#
loop_
_entity.id
_entity.type
_entity.pdbx_description
1 polymer ?
#
loop_
_entity_poly.entity_id
_entity_poly.type
_entity_poly.pdbx_seq_one_letter_code
_entity_poly.pdbx_strand_id
1 'polypeptide(L)'
;MAGGHDEASDALDERLKLVDSKVNAKIFFHKDAVVEYMDMKNILSDIGEEKKKVEQERCRAVVVQHVENLAPVQVELMAAKGELAAAKEELAVAREQLAQRNQELDEKDEELAVAREQLAQRNQELDEKDEELAALRVRLQKMEARNSHTEQQNGAGPDPVQLQPTRRQTRSMKKQGNPLQGVLSNHHLKVQQFSAHCGSRDTGLGSKSSDVLPGSLRVGPGPCVSDTGVCQRILVPGLEVPREKLIKGFMELEGALNFGVKEMGKLNEKPFQAACAVALPPEEAELAASELYSTWEKLLNKPSWKPFKIVAVGGDCQEVIDVDDEKLQELRREWGEGPFKSVVDALMERKEYNFNGAFAYDLWNYKEGRKATLGEVIEYLIDQVKQLTVARRRKSRRIARGA
;
A
#
# COMPACT_ATOMS: atom_id res chain seq x y z
N MET A 1 74.49 -97.99 12.68
CA MET A 1 73.76 -96.83 12.14
C MET A 1 72.83 -96.31 13.23
N ALA A 2 73.34 -95.49 14.14
CA ALA A 2 72.56 -94.87 15.21
C ALA A 2 73.31 -93.58 15.56
N GLY A 3 72.82 -92.44 15.10
CA GLY A 3 73.51 -91.15 15.26
C GLY A 3 72.85 -89.97 14.54
N GLY A 4 71.73 -90.17 13.85
CA GLY A 4 71.02 -89.08 13.14
C GLY A 4 69.70 -88.64 13.77
N HIS A 5 69.30 -89.19 14.93
CA HIS A 5 67.98 -88.94 15.50
C HIS A 5 67.94 -87.81 16.56
N ASP A 6 69.06 -87.44 17.18
CA ASP A 6 69.10 -86.42 18.23
C ASP A 6 69.23 -84.98 17.66
N GLU A 7 70.05 -84.75 16.62
CA GLU A 7 70.23 -83.40 16.05
C GLU A 7 68.95 -82.81 15.44
N ALA A 8 68.10 -83.65 14.84
CA ALA A 8 66.84 -83.19 14.25
C ALA A 8 65.79 -82.82 15.31
N SER A 9 65.83 -83.48 16.48
CA SER A 9 64.96 -83.15 17.62
C SER A 9 65.38 -81.83 18.27
N ASP A 10 66.68 -81.64 18.48
CA ASP A 10 67.22 -80.40 19.05
C ASP A 10 66.98 -79.19 18.11
N ALA A 11 67.10 -79.37 16.80
CA ALA A 11 66.79 -78.32 15.83
C ALA A 11 65.29 -77.94 15.81
N LEU A 12 64.39 -78.90 16.08
CA LEU A 12 62.95 -78.62 16.21
C LEU A 12 62.65 -77.85 17.49
N ASP A 13 63.28 -78.20 18.61
CA ASP A 13 63.12 -77.53 19.90
C ASP A 13 63.58 -76.06 19.83
N GLU A 14 64.72 -75.79 19.18
CA GLU A 14 65.20 -74.42 18.96
C GLU A 14 64.28 -73.58 18.07
N ARG A 15 63.72 -74.19 17.01
CA ARG A 15 62.71 -73.50 16.18
C ARG A 15 61.43 -73.22 16.97
N LEU A 16 61.03 -74.12 17.87
CA LEU A 16 59.85 -73.95 18.72
C LEU A 16 60.05 -72.81 19.73
N LYS A 17 61.21 -72.73 20.39
CA LYS A 17 61.59 -71.60 21.27
C LYS A 17 61.59 -70.27 20.53
N LEU A 18 62.11 -70.24 19.30
CA LEU A 18 62.12 -69.03 18.49
C LEU A 18 60.68 -68.58 18.14
N VAL A 19 59.81 -69.53 17.80
CA VAL A 19 58.38 -69.25 17.53
C VAL A 19 57.69 -68.74 18.79
N ASP A 20 57.91 -69.38 19.94
CA ASP A 20 57.34 -68.96 21.22
C ASP A 20 57.79 -67.53 21.59
N SER A 21 59.08 -67.22 21.47
CA SER A 21 59.62 -65.88 21.69
C SER A 21 58.97 -64.82 20.78
N LYS A 22 58.80 -65.13 19.48
CA LYS A 22 58.13 -64.23 18.53
C LYS A 22 56.65 -64.04 18.85
N VAL A 23 55.94 -65.10 19.23
CA VAL A 23 54.53 -65.04 19.65
C VAL A 23 54.40 -64.18 20.89
N ASN A 24 55.24 -64.40 21.91
CA ASN A 24 55.25 -63.63 23.13
C ASN A 24 55.56 -62.15 22.89
N ALA A 25 56.58 -61.82 22.09
CA ALA A 25 56.89 -60.44 21.70
C ALA A 25 55.70 -59.76 21.00
N LYS A 26 54.99 -60.50 20.12
CA LYS A 26 53.82 -59.99 19.44
C LYS A 26 52.63 -59.80 20.39
N ILE A 27 52.44 -60.67 21.37
CA ILE A 27 51.42 -60.51 22.43
C ILE A 27 51.71 -59.24 23.24
N PHE A 28 52.96 -59.01 23.64
CA PHE A 28 53.36 -57.78 24.34
C PHE A 28 53.08 -56.52 23.51
N PHE A 29 53.43 -56.51 22.23
CA PHE A 29 53.13 -55.39 21.33
C PHE A 29 51.63 -55.09 21.25
N HIS A 30 50.77 -56.11 21.13
CA HIS A 30 49.32 -55.86 21.08
C HIS A 30 48.75 -55.40 22.42
N LYS A 31 49.30 -55.87 23.55
CA LYS A 31 48.91 -55.35 24.88
C LYS A 31 49.22 -53.87 25.01
N ASP A 32 50.42 -53.46 24.59
CA ASP A 32 50.86 -52.07 24.58
C ASP A 32 49.97 -51.21 23.67
N ALA A 33 49.76 -51.65 22.43
CA ALA A 33 48.87 -50.97 21.49
C ALA A 33 47.43 -50.83 22.03
N VAL A 34 46.89 -51.84 22.72
CA VAL A 34 45.55 -51.76 23.33
C VAL A 34 45.49 -50.68 24.42
N VAL A 35 46.55 -50.49 25.20
CA VAL A 35 46.62 -49.40 26.19
C VAL A 35 46.60 -48.05 25.46
N GLU A 36 47.43 -47.88 24.43
CA GLU A 36 47.45 -46.64 23.62
C GLU A 36 46.08 -46.34 22.98
N TYR A 37 45.37 -47.37 22.47
CA TYR A 37 44.01 -47.20 21.94
C TYR A 37 43.00 -46.76 23.01
N MET A 38 43.13 -47.25 24.24
CA MET A 38 42.27 -46.81 25.35
C MET A 38 42.57 -45.36 25.74
N ASP A 39 43.83 -44.96 25.78
CA ASP A 39 44.24 -43.58 26.06
C ASP A 39 43.72 -42.63 24.97
N MET A 40 43.90 -42.98 23.70
CA MET A 40 43.33 -42.21 22.59
C MET A 40 41.81 -42.09 22.66
N LYS A 41 41.11 -43.17 23.04
CA LYS A 41 39.66 -43.16 23.21
C LYS A 41 39.23 -42.20 24.33
N ASN A 42 39.97 -42.15 25.43
CA ASN A 42 39.69 -41.23 26.53
C ASN A 42 39.91 -39.78 26.09
N ILE A 43 41.02 -39.48 25.42
CA ILE A 43 41.29 -38.15 24.87
C ILE A 43 40.18 -37.71 23.90
N LEU A 44 39.70 -38.61 23.03
CA LEU A 44 38.59 -38.31 22.13
C LEU A 44 37.28 -38.00 22.88
N SER A 45 37.04 -38.65 24.02
CA SER A 45 35.91 -38.35 24.89
C SER A 45 36.03 -36.93 25.45
N ASP A 46 37.20 -36.59 26.00
CA ASP A 46 37.47 -35.28 26.60
C ASP A 46 37.34 -34.15 25.55
N ILE A 47 37.91 -34.33 24.36
CA ILE A 47 37.75 -33.40 23.22
C ILE A 47 36.27 -33.26 22.83
N GLY A 48 35.51 -34.35 22.88
CA GLY A 48 34.08 -34.34 22.62
C GLY A 48 33.29 -33.49 23.63
N GLU A 49 33.68 -33.53 24.91
CA GLU A 49 33.09 -32.71 25.97
C GLU A 49 33.50 -31.25 25.86
N GLU A 50 34.78 -30.97 25.62
CA GLU A 50 35.26 -29.60 25.39
C GLU A 50 34.60 -28.95 24.18
N LYS A 51 34.43 -29.69 23.07
CA LYS A 51 33.71 -29.20 21.88
C LYS A 51 32.28 -28.81 22.21
N LYS A 52 31.56 -29.61 23.01
CA LYS A 52 30.20 -29.28 23.46
C LYS A 52 30.19 -28.03 24.31
N LYS A 53 31.16 -27.87 25.22
CA LYS A 53 31.28 -26.70 26.07
C LYS A 53 31.56 -25.43 25.27
N VAL A 54 32.51 -25.47 24.33
CA VAL A 54 32.85 -24.35 23.44
C VAL A 54 31.64 -23.94 22.59
N GLU A 55 30.91 -24.91 22.05
CA GLU A 55 29.69 -24.62 21.26
C GLU A 55 28.60 -23.97 22.12
N GLN A 56 28.43 -24.42 23.36
CA GLN A 56 27.50 -23.81 24.31
C GLN A 56 27.90 -22.37 24.65
N GLU A 57 29.19 -22.11 24.89
CA GLU A 57 29.70 -20.76 25.16
C GLU A 57 29.54 -19.84 23.95
N ARG A 58 29.79 -20.34 22.73
CA ARG A 58 29.53 -19.63 21.48
C ARG A 58 28.06 -19.22 21.36
N CYS A 59 27.13 -20.16 21.60
CA CYS A 59 25.69 -19.87 21.60
C CYS A 59 25.32 -18.81 22.65
N ARG A 60 25.87 -18.89 23.86
CA ARG A 60 25.63 -17.87 24.91
C ARG A 60 26.14 -16.50 24.50
N ALA A 61 27.34 -16.41 23.92
CA ALA A 61 27.92 -15.15 23.46
C ALA A 61 27.05 -14.50 22.36
N VAL A 62 26.56 -15.29 21.41
CA VAL A 62 25.64 -14.80 20.37
C VAL A 62 24.36 -14.24 20.99
N VAL A 63 23.77 -14.93 21.97
CA VAL A 63 22.56 -14.44 22.66
C VAL A 63 22.82 -13.12 23.39
N VAL A 64 23.94 -13.00 24.12
CA VAL A 64 24.32 -11.75 24.80
C VAL A 64 24.46 -10.61 23.80
N GLN A 65 25.16 -10.85 22.69
CA GLN A 65 25.32 -9.84 21.63
C GLN A 65 23.96 -9.41 21.03
N HIS A 66 23.03 -10.34 20.82
CA HIS A 66 21.68 -10.00 20.33
C HIS A 66 20.91 -9.16 21.37
N VAL A 67 21.00 -9.49 22.66
CA VAL A 67 20.35 -8.73 23.73
C VAL A 67 20.93 -7.31 23.82
N GLU A 68 22.25 -7.16 23.75
CA GLU A 68 22.92 -5.86 23.74
C GLU A 68 22.52 -5.02 22.53
N ASN A 69 22.37 -5.64 21.35
CA ASN A 69 21.91 -4.96 20.13
C ASN A 69 20.43 -4.58 20.19
N LEU A 70 19.58 -5.38 20.85
CA LEU A 70 18.14 -5.13 20.96
C LEU A 70 17.79 -4.06 22.01
N ALA A 71 18.58 -3.94 23.08
CA ALA A 71 18.36 -2.97 24.15
C ALA A 71 18.21 -1.50 23.66
N PRO A 72 19.12 -0.95 22.82
CA PRO A 72 18.98 0.43 22.33
C PRO A 72 17.74 0.60 21.44
N VAL A 73 17.47 -0.37 20.55
CA VAL A 73 16.28 -0.35 19.68
C VAL A 73 14.99 -0.31 20.52
N GLN A 74 14.98 -1.03 21.65
CA GLN A 74 13.82 -1.05 22.54
C GLN A 74 13.60 0.28 23.24
N VAL A 75 14.68 1.00 23.61
CA VAL A 75 14.62 2.35 24.18
C VAL A 75 14.14 3.35 23.14
N GLU A 76 14.69 3.32 21.93
CA GLU A 76 14.27 4.18 20.82
C GLU A 76 12.79 3.96 20.47
N LEU A 77 12.34 2.70 20.47
CA LEU A 77 10.93 2.37 20.25
C LEU A 77 10.01 2.95 21.35
N MET A 78 10.44 2.94 22.62
CA MET A 78 9.66 3.58 23.69
C MET A 78 9.62 5.10 23.54
N ALA A 79 10.74 5.72 23.16
CA ALA A 79 10.81 7.17 22.90
C ALA A 79 9.88 7.57 21.74
N ALA A 80 9.98 6.87 20.59
CA ALA A 80 9.13 7.13 19.42
C ALA A 80 7.64 6.91 19.72
N LYS A 81 7.29 5.92 20.55
CA LYS A 81 5.91 5.73 21.02
C LYS A 81 5.43 6.91 21.88
N GLY A 82 6.29 7.48 22.71
CA GLY A 82 6.01 8.67 23.50
C GLY A 82 5.77 9.90 22.63
N GLU A 83 6.64 10.14 21.65
CA GLU A 83 6.50 11.24 20.69
C GLU A 83 5.21 11.11 19.86
N LEU A 84 4.88 9.89 19.41
CA LEU A 84 3.63 9.63 18.69
C LEU A 84 2.40 9.91 19.56
N ALA A 85 2.45 9.58 20.85
CA ALA A 85 1.36 9.89 21.77
C ALA A 85 1.19 11.40 21.97
N ALA A 86 2.29 12.14 22.14
CA ALA A 86 2.27 13.60 22.23
C ALA A 86 1.71 14.24 20.95
N ALA A 87 2.19 13.82 19.77
CA ALA A 87 1.70 14.32 18.49
C ALA A 87 0.22 14.04 18.25
N LYS A 88 -0.30 12.90 18.73
CA LYS A 88 -1.73 12.58 18.67
C LYS A 88 -2.57 13.52 19.53
N GLU A 89 -2.07 13.89 20.71
CA GLU A 89 -2.75 14.83 21.60
C GLU A 89 -2.76 16.24 21.02
N GLU A 90 -1.63 16.71 20.48
CA GLU A 90 -1.55 17.99 19.77
C GLU A 90 -2.52 18.05 18.58
N LEU A 91 -2.63 16.96 17.82
CA LEU A 91 -3.57 16.85 16.71
C LEU A 91 -5.03 16.87 17.18
N ALA A 92 -5.33 16.30 18.35
CA ALA A 92 -6.68 16.35 18.94
C ALA A 92 -7.05 17.80 19.30
N VAL A 93 -6.14 18.53 19.95
CA VAL A 93 -6.33 19.96 20.28
C VAL A 93 -6.51 20.79 19.01
N ALA A 94 -5.68 20.59 17.99
CA ALA A 94 -5.80 21.31 16.72
C ALA A 94 -7.14 21.06 16.01
N ARG A 95 -7.67 19.83 16.07
CA ARG A 95 -9.00 19.49 15.52
C ARG A 95 -10.12 20.20 16.25
N GLU A 96 -10.04 20.29 17.57
CA GLU A 96 -11.02 21.01 18.38
C GLU A 96 -11.00 22.52 18.08
N GLN A 97 -9.82 23.12 17.98
CA GLN A 97 -9.67 24.53 17.58
C GLN A 97 -10.23 24.80 16.17
N LEU A 98 -10.01 23.89 15.22
CA LEU A 98 -10.62 23.99 13.90
C LEU A 98 -12.16 23.89 13.94
N ALA A 99 -12.71 23.01 14.78
CA ALA A 99 -14.15 22.91 14.95
C ALA A 99 -14.75 24.21 15.52
N GLN A 100 -14.10 24.80 16.52
CA GLN A 100 -14.50 26.09 17.08
C GLN A 100 -14.45 27.20 16.04
N ARG A 101 -13.39 27.25 15.22
CA ARG A 101 -13.26 28.25 14.14
C ARG A 101 -14.30 28.11 13.05
N ASN A 102 -14.68 26.88 12.70
CA ASN A 102 -15.75 26.67 11.74
C ASN A 102 -17.09 27.15 12.29
N GLN A 103 -17.38 26.90 13.58
CA GLN A 103 -18.58 27.42 14.23
C GLN A 103 -18.61 28.96 14.24
N GLU A 104 -17.48 29.61 14.57
CA GLU A 104 -17.36 31.08 14.50
C GLU A 104 -17.61 31.61 13.09
N LEU A 105 -17.16 30.90 12.05
CA LEU A 105 -17.42 31.27 10.65
C LEU A 105 -18.90 31.14 10.29
N ASP A 106 -19.56 30.06 10.72
CA ASP A 106 -20.99 29.86 10.50
C ASP A 106 -21.81 30.99 11.15
N GLU A 107 -21.48 31.36 12.39
CA GLU A 107 -22.11 32.49 13.10
C GLU A 107 -21.90 33.82 12.34
N LYS A 108 -20.70 34.06 11.79
CA LYS A 108 -20.40 35.25 10.98
C LYS A 108 -21.15 35.26 9.66
N ASP A 109 -21.34 34.12 9.02
CA ASP A 109 -22.10 34.01 7.78
C ASP A 109 -23.60 34.27 8.01
N GLU A 110 -24.15 33.84 9.14
CA GLU A 110 -25.51 34.20 9.57
C GLU A 110 -25.64 35.70 9.85
N GLU A 111 -24.70 36.31 10.58
CA GLU A 111 -24.68 37.76 10.82
C GLU A 111 -24.64 38.55 9.50
N LEU A 112 -23.80 38.11 8.54
CA LEU A 112 -23.70 38.72 7.22
C LEU A 112 -24.97 38.56 6.40
N ALA A 113 -25.67 37.42 6.52
CA ALA A 113 -26.95 37.20 5.85
C ALA A 113 -28.02 38.19 6.35
N VAL A 114 -28.11 38.36 7.68
CA VAL A 114 -29.03 39.34 8.29
C VAL A 114 -28.70 40.77 7.85
N ALA A 115 -27.42 41.16 7.86
CA ALA A 115 -27.01 42.48 7.42
C ALA A 115 -27.35 42.75 5.94
N ARG A 116 -27.19 41.75 5.07
CA ARG A 116 -27.57 41.83 3.65
C ARG A 116 -29.08 42.02 3.48
N GLU A 117 -29.89 41.32 4.27
CA GLU A 117 -31.35 41.47 4.23
C GLU A 117 -31.80 42.86 4.69
N GLN A 118 -31.22 43.37 5.78
CA GLN A 118 -31.50 44.73 6.26
C GLN A 118 -31.12 45.80 5.23
N LEU A 119 -29.97 45.64 4.55
CA LEU A 119 -29.59 46.53 3.46
C LEU A 119 -30.57 46.48 2.28
N ALA A 120 -31.06 45.28 1.92
CA ALA A 120 -32.06 45.13 0.88
C ALA A 120 -33.38 45.84 1.24
N GLN A 121 -33.84 45.71 2.49
CA GLN A 121 -35.02 46.42 2.99
C GLN A 121 -34.84 47.95 2.93
N ARG A 122 -33.67 48.47 3.34
CA ARG A 122 -33.39 49.91 3.27
C ARG A 122 -33.31 50.46 1.86
N ASN A 123 -32.80 49.67 0.91
CA ASN A 123 -32.81 50.07 -0.49
C ASN A 123 -34.24 50.14 -1.03
N GLN A 124 -35.10 49.18 -0.69
CA GLN A 124 -36.51 49.23 -1.06
C GLN A 124 -37.23 50.45 -0.48
N GLU A 125 -37.00 50.77 0.80
CA GLU A 125 -37.55 51.99 1.42
C GLU A 125 -37.09 53.27 0.70
N LEU A 126 -35.82 53.32 0.27
CA LEU A 126 -35.28 54.45 -0.49
C LEU A 126 -35.95 54.57 -1.86
N ASP A 127 -36.15 53.45 -2.57
CA ASP A 127 -36.84 53.43 -3.86
C ASP A 127 -38.29 53.94 -3.72
N GLU A 128 -39.02 53.50 -2.69
CA GLU A 128 -40.38 54.00 -2.38
C GLU A 128 -40.39 55.51 -2.10
N LYS A 129 -39.40 56.02 -1.36
CA LYS A 129 -39.25 57.46 -1.09
C LYS A 129 -38.93 58.25 -2.35
N ASP A 130 -38.12 57.70 -3.25
CA ASP A 130 -37.80 58.34 -4.52
C ASP A 130 -39.02 58.41 -5.45
N GLU A 131 -39.87 57.38 -5.47
CA GLU A 131 -41.17 57.41 -6.16
C GLU A 131 -42.12 58.45 -5.57
N GLU A 132 -42.25 58.52 -4.24
CA GLU A 132 -43.05 59.54 -3.55
C GLU A 132 -42.56 60.96 -3.91
N LEU A 133 -41.24 61.18 -3.87
CA LEU A 133 -40.63 62.45 -4.25
C LEU A 133 -40.90 62.80 -5.71
N ALA A 134 -40.81 61.84 -6.63
CA ALA A 134 -41.14 62.04 -8.03
C ALA A 134 -42.62 62.42 -8.21
N ALA A 135 -43.54 61.75 -7.53
CA ALA A 135 -44.97 62.07 -7.57
C ALA A 135 -45.27 63.48 -7.03
N LEU A 136 -44.62 63.88 -5.94
CA LEU A 136 -44.74 65.22 -5.38
C LEU A 136 -44.22 66.29 -6.34
N ARG A 137 -43.09 66.04 -7.03
CA ARG A 137 -42.57 66.95 -8.07
C ARG A 137 -43.58 67.16 -9.19
N VAL A 138 -44.23 66.11 -9.68
CA VAL A 138 -45.26 66.21 -10.72
C VAL A 138 -46.48 67.01 -10.24
N ARG A 139 -46.93 66.80 -9.00
CA ARG A 139 -48.05 67.56 -8.41
C ARG A 139 -47.71 69.05 -8.27
N LEU A 140 -46.49 69.36 -7.83
CA LEU A 140 -46.00 70.73 -7.73
C LEU A 140 -46.00 71.42 -9.10
N GLN A 141 -45.45 70.78 -10.13
CA GLN A 141 -45.49 71.29 -11.50
C GLN A 141 -46.92 71.56 -11.97
N LYS A 142 -47.87 70.67 -11.66
CA LYS A 142 -49.29 70.84 -12.01
C LYS A 142 -49.96 71.99 -11.23
N MET A 143 -49.51 72.29 -10.02
CA MET A 143 -49.98 73.45 -9.26
C MET A 143 -49.40 74.75 -9.82
N GLU A 144 -48.10 74.78 -10.10
CA GLU A 144 -47.41 75.93 -10.72
C GLU A 144 -48.00 76.27 -12.09
N ALA A 145 -48.30 75.26 -12.92
CA ALA A 145 -49.01 75.43 -14.18
C ALA A 145 -50.44 75.99 -14.01
N ARG A 146 -51.15 75.59 -12.95
CA ARG A 146 -52.48 76.17 -12.63
C ARG A 146 -52.37 77.61 -12.16
N ASN A 147 -51.37 77.92 -11.32
CA ASN A 147 -51.17 79.26 -10.77
C ASN A 147 -50.81 80.27 -11.88
N SER A 148 -49.94 79.88 -12.81
CA SER A 148 -49.61 80.67 -14.01
C SER A 148 -50.80 80.82 -14.97
N HIS A 149 -51.67 79.81 -15.08
CA HIS A 149 -52.90 79.91 -15.88
C HIS A 149 -53.95 80.84 -15.23
N THR A 150 -54.08 80.85 -13.90
CA THR A 150 -54.93 81.83 -13.18
C THR A 150 -54.39 83.25 -13.23
N GLU A 151 -53.07 83.43 -13.29
CA GLU A 151 -52.45 84.74 -13.53
C GLU A 151 -52.70 85.22 -14.97
N GLN A 152 -52.74 84.32 -15.95
CA GLN A 152 -53.10 84.66 -17.34
C GLN A 152 -54.60 84.97 -17.54
N GLN A 153 -55.50 84.38 -16.76
CA GLN A 153 -56.95 84.66 -16.84
C GLN A 153 -57.38 85.95 -16.13
N ASN A 154 -56.55 86.49 -15.22
CA ASN A 154 -56.84 87.72 -14.47
C ASN A 154 -56.15 88.99 -15.01
N GLY A 155 -55.65 88.97 -16.26
CA GLY A 155 -54.87 90.07 -16.83
C GLY A 155 -55.37 90.58 -18.17
N ALA A 156 -56.39 91.44 -18.19
CA ALA A 156 -56.68 92.36 -19.30
C ALA A 156 -56.50 93.83 -18.85
N GLY A 157 -55.22 94.23 -18.69
CA GLY A 157 -54.64 95.59 -18.83
C GLY A 157 -54.84 96.65 -17.70
N PRO A 158 -54.02 97.72 -17.64
CA PRO A 158 -52.65 97.90 -18.16
C PRO A 158 -51.62 98.56 -17.19
N ASP A 159 -50.36 98.48 -17.63
CA ASP A 159 -49.16 99.31 -17.33
C ASP A 159 -48.33 99.18 -16.03
N PRO A 160 -46.99 99.36 -16.16
CA PRO A 160 -46.00 98.83 -15.23
C PRO A 160 -45.66 99.82 -14.13
N VAL A 161 -45.75 99.39 -12.88
CA VAL A 161 -45.15 100.10 -11.76
C VAL A 161 -43.89 99.35 -11.35
N GLN A 162 -42.75 99.98 -11.60
CA GLN A 162 -41.48 99.65 -10.95
C GLN A 162 -41.68 99.69 -9.44
N LEU A 163 -41.78 98.52 -8.82
CA LEU A 163 -41.53 98.35 -7.39
C LEU A 163 -40.18 97.65 -7.25
N GLN A 164 -39.24 98.42 -6.71
CA GLN A 164 -37.91 97.94 -6.36
C GLN A 164 -38.01 96.67 -5.50
N PRO A 165 -37.18 95.64 -5.73
CA PRO A 165 -37.13 94.52 -4.82
C PRO A 165 -36.47 94.98 -3.52
N THR A 166 -37.26 95.12 -2.46
CA THR A 166 -36.75 95.22 -1.09
C THR A 166 -35.93 93.97 -0.81
N ARG A 167 -34.62 94.15 -0.82
CA ARG A 167 -33.59 93.14 -0.55
C ARG A 167 -33.74 92.61 0.86
N ARG A 168 -34.64 91.64 1.06
CA ARG A 168 -34.59 90.76 2.23
C ARG A 168 -33.56 89.68 1.92
N GLN A 169 -32.36 89.85 2.46
CA GLN A 169 -31.37 88.77 2.52
C GLN A 169 -31.99 87.60 3.29
N THR A 170 -32.48 86.58 2.59
CA THR A 170 -32.38 85.23 3.12
C THR A 170 -30.94 84.80 2.84
N ARG A 171 -30.23 84.58 3.94
CA ARG A 171 -28.85 84.12 3.97
C ARG A 171 -28.76 82.88 3.08
N SER A 172 -28.09 83.01 1.93
CA SER A 172 -27.69 81.88 1.12
C SER A 172 -26.82 80.98 2.00
N MET A 173 -27.38 79.85 2.44
CA MET A 173 -26.55 78.69 2.72
C MET A 173 -25.98 78.32 1.37
N LYS A 174 -24.75 78.79 1.14
CA LYS A 174 -23.84 78.33 0.11
C LYS A 174 -24.05 76.81 0.02
N LYS A 175 -24.61 76.32 -1.09
CA LYS A 175 -24.31 74.97 -1.54
C LYS A 175 -22.80 74.99 -1.74
N GLN A 176 -22.05 74.64 -0.69
CA GLN A 176 -20.82 73.91 -0.90
C GLN A 176 -21.27 72.62 -1.59
N GLY A 177 -21.32 72.67 -2.92
CA GLY A 177 -20.91 71.50 -3.67
C GLY A 177 -19.48 71.26 -3.25
N ASN A 178 -19.31 70.49 -2.18
CA ASN A 178 -18.13 69.67 -2.08
C ASN A 178 -18.29 68.67 -3.23
N PRO A 179 -17.41 68.68 -4.24
CA PRO A 179 -17.10 67.42 -4.85
C PRO A 179 -16.54 66.61 -3.69
N LEU A 180 -17.26 65.60 -3.20
CA LEU A 180 -16.56 64.48 -2.59
C LEU A 180 -15.79 63.82 -3.73
N GLN A 181 -14.65 64.43 -4.02
CA GLN A 181 -13.46 63.77 -4.49
C GLN A 181 -13.03 62.86 -3.33
N GLY A 182 -13.81 61.79 -3.14
CA GLY A 182 -13.36 60.58 -2.48
C GLY A 182 -12.33 60.00 -3.41
N VAL A 183 -11.08 60.16 -3.00
CA VAL A 183 -9.90 59.60 -3.63
C VAL A 183 -10.18 58.16 -4.04
N LEU A 184 -10.12 57.94 -5.34
CA LEU A 184 -9.83 56.64 -5.94
C LEU A 184 -8.50 56.15 -5.34
N SER A 185 -8.55 55.46 -4.21
CA SER A 185 -7.58 54.42 -3.93
C SER A 185 -8.16 53.13 -4.50
N ASN A 186 -7.91 52.97 -5.80
CA ASN A 186 -7.89 51.67 -6.45
C ASN A 186 -6.86 50.78 -5.73
N HIS A 187 -7.29 50.04 -4.71
CA HIS A 187 -6.76 48.71 -4.54
C HIS A 187 -7.55 47.79 -5.45
N HIS A 188 -6.88 47.51 -6.56
CA HIS A 188 -7.14 46.51 -7.57
C HIS A 188 -7.49 45.16 -6.94
N LEU A 189 -8.75 44.93 -6.58
CA LEU A 189 -9.28 43.57 -6.52
C LEU A 189 -9.68 43.19 -7.94
N LYS A 190 -8.78 42.45 -8.58
CA LYS A 190 -9.06 41.62 -9.73
C LYS A 190 -10.41 40.93 -9.51
N VAL A 191 -11.36 41.21 -10.40
CA VAL A 191 -12.41 40.26 -10.74
C VAL A 191 -11.69 39.03 -11.27
N GLN A 192 -11.36 38.11 -10.38
CA GLN A 192 -11.15 36.72 -10.76
C GLN A 192 -12.46 36.03 -10.46
N GLN A 193 -13.17 35.80 -11.56
CA GLN A 193 -14.31 34.94 -11.69
C GLN A 193 -13.99 33.57 -11.07
N PHE A 194 -14.26 33.38 -9.79
CA PHE A 194 -14.41 32.05 -9.23
C PHE A 194 -15.87 31.65 -9.47
N SER A 195 -16.04 30.97 -10.60
CA SER A 195 -17.18 30.08 -10.83
C SER A 195 -17.43 29.28 -9.57
N ALA A 196 -18.68 29.28 -9.12
CA ALA A 196 -19.20 28.21 -8.30
C ALA A 196 -18.85 26.86 -8.96
N HIS A 197 -18.26 25.96 -8.19
CA HIS A 197 -18.34 24.52 -8.45
C HIS A 197 -18.90 23.90 -7.16
N CYS A 198 -20.20 24.11 -6.96
CA CYS A 198 -21.00 23.15 -6.20
C CYS A 198 -21.05 21.87 -7.02
N GLY A 199 -20.24 20.88 -6.64
CA GLY A 199 -20.35 19.52 -7.16
C GLY A 199 -21.68 18.93 -6.74
N SER A 200 -22.58 18.71 -7.70
CA SER A 200 -23.55 17.64 -7.59
C SER A 200 -23.99 17.11 -8.96
N ARG A 201 -23.68 15.82 -9.13
CA ARG A 201 -24.35 14.82 -9.96
C ARG A 201 -24.11 14.90 -11.47
N ASP A 202 -23.09 14.15 -11.89
CA ASP A 202 -23.00 13.61 -13.24
C ASP A 202 -24.08 12.55 -13.49
N THR A 203 -24.94 12.82 -14.47
CA THR A 203 -25.59 11.80 -15.29
C THR A 203 -25.23 12.02 -16.76
N GLY A 204 -24.27 11.23 -17.26
CA GLY A 204 -24.35 10.66 -18.60
C GLY A 204 -23.68 11.37 -19.79
N LEU A 205 -22.72 10.61 -20.37
CA LEU A 205 -22.50 10.36 -21.81
C LEU A 205 -21.67 11.35 -22.65
N GLY A 206 -20.58 10.80 -23.24
CA GLY A 206 -20.02 11.19 -24.55
C GLY A 206 -18.56 11.67 -24.50
N SER A 207 -17.57 10.77 -24.63
CA SER A 207 -16.89 10.38 -25.89
C SER A 207 -15.89 11.39 -26.49
N LYS A 208 -14.64 10.91 -26.61
CA LYS A 208 -13.53 11.28 -27.52
C LYS A 208 -12.71 12.52 -27.12
N SER A 209 -11.40 12.65 -27.36
CA SER A 209 -10.28 11.81 -27.86
C SER A 209 -9.08 12.76 -27.96
N SER A 210 -7.84 12.24 -27.85
CA SER A 210 -6.59 12.81 -28.40
C SER A 210 -6.05 14.09 -27.75
N ASP A 211 -4.75 14.33 -27.56
CA ASP A 211 -3.53 13.60 -27.87
C ASP A 211 -2.32 14.37 -27.25
N VAL A 212 -1.24 13.64 -26.94
CA VAL A 212 0.18 14.06 -27.07
C VAL A 212 0.85 14.89 -25.93
N LEU A 213 1.72 14.17 -25.19
CA LEU A 213 2.93 14.57 -24.42
C LEU A 213 4.05 15.13 -25.37
N PRO A 214 5.29 15.57 -24.96
CA PRO A 214 5.98 15.41 -23.66
C PRO A 214 6.88 16.59 -23.16
N GLY A 215 7.30 16.48 -21.89
CA GLY A 215 8.60 16.96 -21.37
C GLY A 215 8.66 18.43 -20.92
N SER A 216 9.47 18.84 -19.95
CA SER A 216 10.41 18.21 -19.03
C SER A 216 10.75 19.26 -17.96
N LEU A 217 11.44 18.86 -16.88
CA LEU A 217 12.09 19.62 -15.79
C LEU A 217 11.39 19.44 -14.43
N ARG A 218 12.06 19.06 -13.35
CA ARG A 218 13.42 18.56 -13.12
C ARG A 218 13.43 18.02 -11.69
N VAL A 219 13.97 16.82 -11.51
CA VAL A 219 14.18 16.15 -10.22
C VAL A 219 15.40 16.75 -9.51
N GLY A 220 15.30 16.89 -8.19
CA GLY A 220 16.38 17.15 -7.23
C GLY A 220 15.94 16.70 -5.82
N PRO A 221 16.86 16.31 -4.92
CA PRO A 221 16.80 14.97 -4.30
C PRO A 221 16.75 14.93 -2.75
N GLY A 222 16.14 13.86 -2.22
CA GLY A 222 16.46 13.23 -0.92
C GLY A 222 15.45 13.43 0.24
N PRO A 223 15.54 12.64 1.33
CA PRO A 223 16.18 11.34 1.52
C PRO A 223 15.17 10.20 1.73
N CYS A 224 15.60 9.01 1.36
CA CYS A 224 14.95 7.74 1.58
C CYS A 224 15.03 7.41 3.08
N VAL A 225 13.89 7.41 3.78
CA VAL A 225 13.77 6.74 5.07
C VAL A 225 13.34 5.30 4.80
N SER A 226 14.21 4.39 5.20
CA SER A 226 14.07 2.95 5.12
C SER A 226 12.95 2.48 6.04
N ASP A 227 11.78 2.22 5.46
CA ASP A 227 10.69 1.50 6.11
C ASP A 227 11.02 -0.01 6.14
N THR A 228 11.59 -0.48 7.24
CA THR A 228 11.36 -1.85 7.71
C THR A 228 10.12 -1.88 8.59
N GLY A 229 8.99 -1.58 7.95
CA GLY A 229 7.69 -2.00 8.44
C GLY A 229 7.46 -3.43 8.00
N VAL A 230 7.41 -4.35 8.96
CA VAL A 230 6.69 -5.62 8.79
C VAL A 230 5.38 -5.28 8.07
N CYS A 231 5.18 -5.79 6.86
CA CYS A 231 3.91 -5.71 6.14
C CYS A 231 2.86 -6.59 6.83
N GLN A 232 2.62 -6.32 8.10
CA GLN A 232 1.45 -6.77 8.80
C GLN A 232 0.33 -5.84 8.38
N ARG A 233 -0.28 -6.20 7.25
CA ARG A 233 -1.68 -5.92 6.92
C ARG A 233 -2.16 -4.55 7.42
N ILE A 234 -1.96 -3.50 6.61
CA ILE A 234 -2.98 -2.43 6.56
C ILE A 234 -4.20 -3.08 5.91
N LEU A 235 -4.90 -3.86 6.71
CA LEU A 235 -6.23 -4.32 6.40
C LEU A 235 -7.12 -3.10 6.57
N VAL A 236 -7.36 -2.38 5.48
CA VAL A 236 -8.42 -1.36 5.47
C VAL A 236 -9.71 -2.11 5.86
N PRO A 237 -10.29 -1.88 7.06
CA PRO A 237 -11.44 -2.64 7.51
C PRO A 237 -12.62 -2.22 6.65
N GLY A 238 -12.95 -3.02 5.64
CA GLY A 238 -14.03 -2.73 4.70
C GLY A 238 -13.88 -3.28 3.28
N LEU A 239 -12.66 -3.62 2.85
CA LEU A 239 -12.42 -4.18 1.50
C LEU A 239 -12.38 -5.72 1.45
N GLU A 240 -12.48 -6.40 2.60
CA GLU A 240 -12.49 -7.87 2.67
C GLU A 240 -13.78 -8.48 2.12
N VAL A 241 -14.95 -7.93 2.49
CA VAL A 241 -16.26 -8.46 2.07
C VAL A 241 -16.44 -8.41 0.53
N PRO A 242 -16.09 -7.31 -0.18
CA PRO A 242 -16.11 -7.32 -1.64
C PRO A 242 -15.12 -8.32 -2.25
N ARG A 243 -13.93 -8.50 -1.64
CA ARG A 243 -12.90 -9.42 -2.13
C ARG A 243 -13.35 -10.87 -2.04
N GLU A 244 -13.91 -11.28 -0.90
CA GLU A 244 -14.46 -12.62 -0.70
C GLU A 244 -15.59 -12.94 -1.68
N LYS A 245 -16.50 -11.98 -1.90
CA LYS A 245 -17.58 -12.12 -2.88
C LYS A 245 -17.06 -12.31 -4.30
N LEU A 246 -16.02 -11.56 -4.67
CA LEU A 246 -15.36 -11.74 -5.96
C LEU A 246 -14.67 -13.10 -6.06
N ILE A 247 -13.93 -13.53 -5.05
CA ILE A 247 -13.29 -14.86 -5.03
C ILE A 247 -14.35 -15.95 -5.25
N LYS A 248 -15.47 -15.89 -4.51
CA LYS A 248 -16.58 -16.83 -4.71
C LYS A 248 -17.13 -16.78 -6.14
N GLY A 249 -17.41 -15.59 -6.66
CA GLY A 249 -17.93 -15.42 -8.01
C GLY A 249 -16.97 -15.94 -9.09
N PHE A 250 -15.66 -15.73 -8.94
CA PHE A 250 -14.67 -16.25 -9.88
C PHE A 250 -14.46 -17.76 -9.77
N MET A 251 -14.68 -18.39 -8.61
CA MET A 251 -14.68 -19.86 -8.50
C MET A 251 -15.84 -20.50 -9.29
N GLU A 252 -16.95 -19.79 -9.46
CA GLU A 252 -18.13 -20.25 -10.21
C GLU A 252 -18.00 -20.00 -11.73
N LEU A 253 -16.98 -19.25 -12.18
CA LEU A 253 -16.75 -18.94 -13.59
C LEU A 253 -15.75 -19.92 -14.21
N GLU A 254 -16.22 -20.72 -15.17
CA GLU A 254 -15.36 -21.57 -15.98
C GLU A 254 -14.80 -20.80 -17.19
N GLY A 255 -13.47 -20.73 -17.33
CA GLY A 255 -12.81 -20.19 -18.51
C GLY A 255 -11.41 -19.62 -18.26
N ALA A 256 -10.59 -19.59 -19.32
CA ALA A 256 -9.27 -18.96 -19.29
C ALA A 256 -9.42 -17.42 -19.23
N LEU A 257 -9.49 -16.88 -18.01
CA LEU A 257 -9.56 -15.45 -17.76
C LEU A 257 -8.17 -14.93 -17.35
N ASN A 258 -7.88 -13.68 -17.69
CA ASN A 258 -6.63 -13.02 -17.28
C ASN A 258 -6.55 -12.82 -15.76
N PHE A 259 -7.73 -12.73 -15.14
CA PHE A 259 -7.92 -12.63 -13.70
C PHE A 259 -8.72 -13.84 -13.24
N GLY A 260 -8.34 -14.40 -12.10
CA GLY A 260 -9.07 -15.51 -11.51
C GLY A 260 -8.72 -15.69 -10.05
N VAL A 261 -9.00 -16.89 -9.55
CA VAL A 261 -8.67 -17.29 -8.18
C VAL A 261 -7.48 -18.24 -8.23
N LYS A 262 -6.52 -18.04 -7.33
CA LYS A 262 -5.38 -18.93 -7.12
C LYS A 262 -5.47 -19.56 -5.74
N GLU A 263 -5.18 -20.86 -5.67
CA GLU A 263 -4.96 -21.60 -4.41
C GLU A 263 -3.56 -21.30 -3.89
N MET A 264 -3.48 -20.54 -2.80
CA MET A 264 -2.22 -20.10 -2.19
C MET A 264 -1.54 -21.24 -1.45
N GLY A 265 -0.25 -21.44 -1.70
CA GLY A 265 0.55 -22.49 -1.07
C GLY A 265 0.34 -23.90 -1.66
N LYS A 266 -0.47 -24.02 -2.73
CA LYS A 266 -0.56 -25.25 -3.52
C LYS A 266 0.60 -25.33 -4.49
N LEU A 267 1.22 -26.49 -4.54
CA LEU A 267 2.34 -26.74 -5.44
C LEU A 267 1.84 -26.73 -6.89
N ASN A 268 2.57 -26.08 -7.80
CA ASN A 268 2.21 -26.09 -9.21
C ASN A 268 2.79 -27.34 -9.86
N GLU A 269 1.95 -28.14 -10.53
CA GLU A 269 2.30 -29.41 -11.15
C GLU A 269 3.04 -29.25 -12.50
N LYS A 270 2.73 -28.18 -13.25
CA LYS A 270 3.27 -27.98 -14.61
C LYS A 270 4.81 -27.96 -14.68
N PRO A 271 5.54 -27.30 -13.75
CA PRO A 271 7.00 -27.33 -13.74
C PRO A 271 7.58 -28.73 -13.53
N PHE A 272 6.90 -29.61 -12.78
CA PHE A 272 7.32 -31.00 -12.58
C PHE A 272 7.11 -31.81 -13.85
N GLN A 273 5.94 -31.69 -14.48
CA GLN A 273 5.67 -32.33 -15.78
C GLN A 273 6.67 -31.89 -16.84
N ALA A 274 6.98 -30.60 -16.93
CA ALA A 274 7.95 -30.07 -17.88
C ALA A 274 9.38 -30.59 -17.61
N ALA A 275 9.81 -30.66 -16.35
CA ALA A 275 11.13 -31.19 -15.98
C ALA A 275 11.24 -32.68 -16.31
N CYS A 276 10.23 -33.48 -15.94
CA CYS A 276 10.23 -34.92 -16.21
C CYS A 276 10.14 -35.23 -17.71
N ALA A 277 9.37 -34.46 -18.48
CA ALA A 277 9.26 -34.64 -19.93
C ALA A 277 10.58 -34.37 -20.67
N VAL A 278 11.49 -33.59 -20.09
CA VAL A 278 12.84 -33.36 -20.64
C VAL A 278 13.81 -34.46 -20.19
N ALA A 279 13.66 -34.96 -18.97
CA ALA A 279 14.60 -35.93 -18.38
C ALA A 279 14.31 -37.40 -18.76
N LEU A 280 13.05 -37.74 -19.06
CA LEU A 280 12.59 -39.13 -19.19
C LEU A 280 11.75 -39.37 -20.45
N PRO A 281 11.63 -40.64 -20.91
CA PRO A 281 10.71 -41.01 -21.98
C PRO A 281 9.25 -40.67 -21.63
N PRO A 282 8.37 -40.38 -22.62
CA PRO A 282 7.02 -39.88 -22.36
C PRO A 282 6.16 -40.79 -21.44
N GLU A 283 6.31 -42.11 -21.57
CA GLU A 283 5.56 -43.11 -20.79
C GLU A 283 5.98 -43.15 -19.32
N GLU A 284 7.25 -42.84 -19.03
CA GLU A 284 7.79 -42.79 -17.67
C GLU A 284 7.73 -41.38 -17.06
N ALA A 285 7.76 -40.34 -17.89
CA ALA A 285 7.79 -38.94 -17.48
C ALA A 285 6.52 -38.52 -16.73
N GLU A 286 5.34 -38.98 -17.16
CA GLU A 286 4.07 -38.64 -16.51
C GLU A 286 3.97 -39.26 -15.11
N LEU A 287 4.35 -40.53 -14.98
CA LEU A 287 4.38 -41.23 -13.69
C LEU A 287 5.40 -40.59 -12.75
N ALA A 288 6.62 -40.34 -13.23
CA ALA A 288 7.69 -39.71 -12.45
C ALA A 288 7.31 -38.28 -11.99
N ALA A 289 6.67 -37.49 -12.85
CA ALA A 289 6.18 -36.16 -12.48
C ALA A 289 5.16 -36.23 -11.34
N SER A 290 4.24 -37.19 -11.40
CA SER A 290 3.21 -37.41 -10.40
C SER A 290 3.81 -37.85 -9.04
N GLU A 291 4.77 -38.78 -9.08
CA GLU A 291 5.47 -39.26 -7.88
C GLU A 291 6.32 -38.16 -7.24
N LEU A 292 7.03 -37.38 -8.05
CA LEU A 292 7.83 -36.26 -7.60
C LEU A 292 6.94 -35.19 -6.95
N TYR A 293 5.86 -34.79 -7.64
CA TYR A 293 4.88 -33.86 -7.09
C TYR A 293 4.34 -34.32 -5.72
N SER A 294 3.89 -35.58 -5.62
CA SER A 294 3.33 -36.12 -4.37
C SER A 294 4.36 -36.14 -3.24
N THR A 295 5.62 -36.46 -3.56
CA THR A 295 6.72 -36.49 -2.59
C THR A 295 6.97 -35.10 -2.01
N TRP A 296 7.01 -34.09 -2.87
CA TRP A 296 7.20 -32.70 -2.46
C TRP A 296 6.01 -32.13 -1.71
N GLU A 297 4.78 -32.44 -2.13
CA GLU A 297 3.57 -32.04 -1.40
C GLU A 297 3.54 -32.63 0.03
N LYS A 298 3.91 -33.91 0.18
CA LYS A 298 4.05 -34.55 1.51
C LYS A 298 5.15 -33.90 2.33
N LEU A 299 6.29 -33.56 1.70
CA LEU A 299 7.41 -32.92 2.39
C LEU A 299 7.05 -31.51 2.89
N LEU A 300 6.35 -30.72 2.06
CA LEU A 300 5.86 -29.39 2.42
C LEU A 300 4.84 -29.40 3.56
N ASN A 301 4.15 -30.53 3.79
CA ASN A 301 3.22 -30.72 4.90
C ASN A 301 3.87 -31.24 6.19
N LYS A 302 5.17 -31.60 6.18
CA LYS A 302 5.87 -32.12 7.37
C LYS A 302 6.33 -30.97 8.27
N PRO A 303 5.88 -30.89 9.54
CA PRO A 303 6.28 -29.81 10.45
C PRO A 303 7.78 -29.80 10.80
N SER A 304 8.46 -30.93 10.63
CA SER A 304 9.89 -31.09 10.92
C SER A 304 10.82 -30.54 9.86
N TRP A 305 10.32 -30.27 8.64
CA TRP A 305 11.12 -29.67 7.58
C TRP A 305 10.76 -28.19 7.43
N LYS A 306 11.67 -27.33 7.87
CA LYS A 306 11.54 -25.87 7.82
C LYS A 306 12.80 -25.29 7.16
N PRO A 307 12.84 -25.22 5.83
CA PRO A 307 13.99 -24.72 5.08
C PRO A 307 14.02 -23.19 5.14
N PHE A 308 14.16 -22.63 6.35
CA PHE A 308 14.19 -21.20 6.59
C PHE A 308 15.39 -20.85 7.47
N LYS A 309 16.07 -19.75 7.12
CA LYS A 309 17.17 -19.18 7.89
C LYS A 309 16.89 -17.73 8.23
N ILE A 310 17.40 -17.31 9.38
CA ILE A 310 17.32 -15.91 9.82
C ILE A 310 18.51 -15.16 9.22
N VAL A 311 18.24 -14.10 8.47
CA VAL A 311 19.25 -13.17 7.96
C VAL A 311 18.99 -11.79 8.52
N ALA A 312 20.05 -11.13 8.97
CA ALA A 312 20.01 -9.73 9.34
C ALA A 312 20.16 -8.88 8.07
N VAL A 313 19.10 -8.19 7.66
CA VAL A 313 19.13 -7.22 6.56
C VAL A 313 18.80 -5.84 7.15
N GLY A 314 19.79 -4.96 7.19
CA GLY A 314 19.59 -3.57 7.65
C GLY A 314 19.26 -3.42 9.13
N GLY A 315 19.64 -4.38 9.99
CA GLY A 315 19.34 -4.36 11.42
C GLY A 315 18.11 -5.18 11.83
N ASP A 316 17.30 -5.61 10.86
CA ASP A 316 16.14 -6.47 11.09
C ASP A 316 16.42 -7.93 10.72
N CYS A 317 16.04 -8.84 11.61
CA CYS A 317 16.12 -10.28 11.38
C CYS A 317 14.90 -10.75 10.58
N GLN A 318 15.10 -11.01 9.29
CA GLN A 318 14.08 -11.62 8.43
C GLN A 318 14.36 -13.11 8.28
N GLU A 319 13.35 -13.93 8.52
CA GLU A 319 13.42 -15.36 8.22
C GLU A 319 13.12 -15.56 6.73
N VAL A 320 14.16 -15.85 5.94
CA VAL A 320 14.07 -16.14 4.50
C VAL A 320 14.23 -17.62 4.25
N ILE A 321 13.89 -18.10 3.06
CA ILE A 321 14.12 -19.49 2.68
C ILE A 321 15.62 -19.78 2.66
N ASP A 322 16.02 -20.88 3.29
CA ASP A 322 17.38 -21.38 3.17
C ASP A 322 17.57 -22.02 1.79
N VAL A 323 18.01 -21.21 0.83
CA VAL A 323 18.29 -21.65 -0.54
C VAL A 323 19.31 -22.79 -0.55
N ASP A 324 20.16 -22.91 0.46
CA ASP A 324 21.21 -23.94 0.59
C ASP A 324 20.71 -25.22 1.29
N ASP A 325 19.40 -25.32 1.60
CA ASP A 325 18.79 -26.53 2.15
C ASP A 325 19.10 -27.74 1.24
N GLU A 326 19.55 -28.83 1.86
CA GLU A 326 20.03 -30.03 1.17
C GLU A 326 19.00 -30.59 0.18
N LYS A 327 17.71 -30.60 0.57
CA LYS A 327 16.63 -31.13 -0.27
C LYS A 327 16.27 -30.18 -1.39
N LEU A 328 16.25 -28.87 -1.13
CA LEU A 328 16.02 -27.87 -2.17
C LEU A 328 17.14 -27.88 -3.22
N GLN A 329 18.40 -28.03 -2.79
CA GLN A 329 19.54 -28.13 -3.69
C GLN A 329 19.54 -29.45 -4.48
N GLU A 330 19.11 -30.56 -3.87
CA GLU A 330 18.90 -31.83 -4.56
C GLU A 330 17.84 -31.70 -5.67
N LEU A 331 16.68 -31.10 -5.36
CA LEU A 331 15.63 -30.82 -6.36
C LEU A 331 16.15 -30.03 -7.55
N ARG A 332 16.91 -28.98 -7.26
CA ARG A 332 17.48 -28.09 -8.27
C ARG A 332 18.50 -28.81 -9.15
N ARG A 333 19.33 -29.67 -8.55
CA ARG A 333 20.35 -30.45 -9.26
C ARG A 333 19.75 -31.52 -10.16
N GLU A 334 18.73 -32.23 -9.68
CA GLU A 334 18.15 -33.38 -10.38
C GLU A 334 17.09 -32.99 -11.41
N TRP A 335 16.23 -32.02 -11.07
CA TRP A 335 15.05 -31.69 -11.88
C TRP A 335 15.05 -30.23 -12.37
N GLY A 336 16.07 -29.45 -12.02
CA GLY A 336 16.29 -28.11 -12.54
C GLY A 336 15.53 -27.00 -11.82
N GLU A 337 15.58 -25.79 -12.39
CA GLU A 337 15.09 -24.56 -11.76
C GLU A 337 13.56 -24.50 -11.66
N GLY A 338 12.83 -25.16 -12.56
CA GLY A 338 11.36 -25.11 -12.62
C GLY A 338 10.71 -25.68 -11.36
N PRO A 339 10.93 -26.97 -11.03
CA PRO A 339 10.43 -27.59 -9.80
C PRO A 339 10.93 -26.86 -8.55
N PHE A 340 12.21 -26.48 -8.50
CA PHE A 340 12.79 -25.71 -7.40
C PHE A 340 11.99 -24.43 -7.12
N LYS A 341 11.77 -23.61 -8.15
CA LYS A 341 11.02 -22.36 -8.02
C LYS A 341 9.57 -22.61 -7.58
N SER A 342 8.92 -23.66 -8.11
CA SER A 342 7.57 -24.05 -7.70
C SER A 342 7.46 -24.34 -6.20
N VAL A 343 8.45 -25.05 -5.65
CA VAL A 343 8.52 -25.38 -4.22
C VAL A 343 8.81 -24.15 -3.37
N VAL A 344 9.75 -23.30 -3.80
CA VAL A 344 10.10 -22.04 -3.11
C VAL A 344 8.90 -21.10 -3.06
N ASP A 345 8.21 -20.91 -4.18
CA ASP A 345 7.01 -20.07 -4.27
C ASP A 345 5.92 -20.61 -3.32
N ALA A 346 5.68 -21.93 -3.30
CA ALA A 346 4.72 -22.54 -2.39
C ALA A 346 5.09 -22.38 -0.91
N LEU A 347 6.37 -22.48 -0.53
CA LEU A 347 6.86 -22.25 0.83
C LEU A 347 6.64 -20.81 1.28
N MET A 348 6.96 -19.85 0.42
CA MET A 348 6.73 -18.42 0.70
C MET A 348 5.23 -18.14 0.91
N GLU A 349 4.38 -18.64 0.02
CA GLU A 349 2.93 -18.44 0.10
C GLU A 349 2.33 -19.09 1.37
N ARG A 350 2.75 -20.31 1.72
CA ARG A 350 2.30 -20.98 2.96
C ARG A 350 2.67 -20.18 4.21
N LYS A 351 3.86 -19.57 4.21
CA LYS A 351 4.32 -18.72 5.30
C LYS A 351 3.53 -17.41 5.37
N GLU A 352 3.35 -16.72 4.24
CA GLU A 352 2.61 -15.45 4.19
C GLU A 352 1.14 -15.61 4.64
N TYR A 353 0.50 -16.73 4.31
CA TYR A 353 -0.90 -16.99 4.61
C TYR A 353 -1.15 -17.79 5.90
N ASN A 354 -0.11 -18.06 6.72
CA ASN A 354 -0.20 -18.91 7.92
C ASN A 354 -0.95 -20.22 7.66
N PHE A 355 -0.43 -21.02 6.73
CA PHE A 355 -1.08 -22.26 6.29
C PHE A 355 -1.30 -23.25 7.44
N ASN A 356 -2.57 -23.41 7.85
CA ASN A 356 -3.00 -24.36 8.89
C ASN A 356 -3.54 -25.68 8.31
N GLY A 357 -3.26 -25.98 7.03
CA GLY A 357 -3.72 -27.20 6.35
C GLY A 357 -4.90 -27.01 5.38
N ALA A 358 -5.59 -25.86 5.42
CA ALA A 358 -6.56 -25.46 4.39
C ALA A 358 -5.91 -24.43 3.46
N PHE A 359 -6.02 -24.65 2.14
CA PHE A 359 -5.55 -23.69 1.15
C PHE A 359 -6.36 -22.40 1.25
N ALA A 360 -5.66 -21.26 1.29
CA ALA A 360 -6.30 -19.96 1.16
C ALA A 360 -6.51 -19.64 -0.31
N TYR A 361 -7.63 -19.02 -0.66
CA TYR A 361 -7.91 -18.56 -2.02
C TYR A 361 -7.69 -17.05 -2.10
N ASP A 362 -7.10 -16.58 -3.19
CA ASP A 362 -6.96 -15.14 -3.43
C ASP A 362 -7.14 -14.78 -4.90
N LEU A 363 -7.45 -13.51 -5.15
CA LEU A 363 -7.56 -12.93 -6.50
C LEU A 363 -6.16 -12.80 -7.11
N TRP A 364 -6.01 -13.32 -8.32
CA TRP A 364 -4.73 -13.41 -9.02
C TRP A 364 -4.79 -12.84 -10.42
N ASN A 365 -3.76 -12.08 -10.78
CA ASN A 365 -3.53 -11.63 -12.15
C ASN A 365 -2.56 -12.61 -12.80
N TYR A 366 -3.08 -13.49 -13.65
CA TYR A 366 -2.29 -14.52 -14.32
C TYR A 366 -1.39 -13.95 -15.43
N LYS A 367 -1.69 -12.74 -15.94
CA LYS A 367 -0.82 -12.07 -16.91
C LYS A 367 0.45 -11.54 -16.27
N GLU A 368 0.32 -10.94 -15.09
CA GLU A 368 1.44 -10.32 -14.38
C GLU A 368 2.10 -11.25 -13.35
N GLY A 369 1.50 -12.42 -13.10
CA GLY A 369 2.05 -13.40 -12.16
C GLY A 369 2.07 -12.90 -10.71
N ARG A 370 1.10 -12.04 -10.34
CA ARG A 370 1.01 -11.45 -8.99
C ARG A 370 -0.43 -11.39 -8.49
N LYS A 371 -0.56 -11.15 -7.19
CA LYS A 371 -1.83 -10.86 -6.53
C LYS A 371 -2.53 -9.68 -7.22
N ALA A 372 -3.81 -9.86 -7.53
CA ALA A 372 -4.63 -8.83 -8.14
C ALA A 372 -5.19 -7.88 -7.07
N THR A 373 -5.26 -6.60 -7.41
CA THR A 373 -5.97 -5.59 -6.62
C THR A 373 -7.47 -5.64 -6.93
N LEU A 374 -8.30 -5.15 -6.00
CA LEU A 374 -9.75 -5.11 -6.20
C LEU A 374 -10.13 -4.23 -7.41
N GLY A 375 -9.42 -3.10 -7.59
CA GLY A 375 -9.63 -2.17 -8.69
C GLY A 375 -9.41 -2.81 -10.06
N GLU A 376 -8.28 -3.52 -10.24
CA GLU A 376 -7.96 -4.21 -11.50
C GLU A 376 -9.01 -5.25 -11.88
N VAL A 377 -9.49 -6.02 -10.89
CA VAL A 377 -10.52 -7.03 -11.11
C VAL A 377 -11.85 -6.39 -11.49
N ILE A 378 -12.23 -5.29 -10.82
CA ILE A 378 -13.47 -4.55 -11.15
C ILE A 378 -13.40 -3.94 -12.55
N GLU A 379 -12.28 -3.31 -12.91
CA GLU A 379 -12.06 -2.75 -14.25
C GLU A 379 -12.16 -3.82 -15.33
N TYR A 380 -11.54 -4.99 -15.10
CA TYR A 380 -11.65 -6.13 -16.00
C TYR A 380 -13.09 -6.59 -16.19
N LEU A 381 -13.86 -6.72 -15.10
CA LEU A 381 -15.27 -7.10 -15.16
C LEU A 381 -16.11 -6.06 -15.93
N ILE A 382 -15.88 -4.77 -15.70
CA ILE A 382 -16.54 -3.68 -16.42
C ILE A 382 -16.28 -3.81 -17.93
N ASP A 383 -15.03 -4.06 -18.32
CA ASP A 383 -14.66 -4.19 -19.73
C ASP A 383 -15.23 -5.45 -20.38
N GLN A 384 -15.28 -6.58 -19.68
CA GLN A 384 -15.97 -7.78 -20.14
C GLN A 384 -17.47 -7.51 -20.39
N VAL A 385 -18.14 -6.82 -19.46
CA VAL A 385 -19.56 -6.45 -19.61
C VAL A 385 -19.78 -5.53 -20.82
N LYS A 386 -18.90 -4.54 -21.05
CA LYS A 386 -18.95 -3.69 -22.24
C LYS A 386 -18.82 -4.50 -23.52
N GLN A 387 -17.85 -5.41 -23.58
CA GLN A 387 -17.60 -6.26 -24.76
C GLN A 387 -18.81 -7.16 -25.07
N LEU A 388 -19.36 -7.82 -24.05
CA LEU A 388 -20.57 -8.65 -24.19
C LEU A 388 -21.78 -7.84 -24.66
N THR A 389 -21.94 -6.62 -24.15
CA THR A 389 -23.02 -5.71 -24.56
C THR A 389 -22.90 -5.32 -26.04
N VAL A 390 -21.69 -5.01 -26.51
CA VAL A 390 -21.41 -4.71 -27.92
C VAL A 390 -21.64 -5.93 -28.80
N ALA A 391 -21.19 -7.11 -28.39
CA ALA A 391 -21.39 -8.37 -29.10
C ALA A 391 -22.88 -8.70 -29.25
N ARG A 392 -23.67 -8.55 -28.18
CA ARG A 392 -25.13 -8.74 -28.21
C ARG A 392 -25.81 -7.79 -29.20
N ARG A 393 -25.46 -6.50 -29.19
CA ARG A 393 -25.99 -5.52 -30.15
C ARG A 393 -25.65 -5.87 -31.60
N ARG A 394 -24.42 -6.33 -31.87
CA ARG A 394 -24.00 -6.77 -33.21
C ARG A 394 -24.76 -8.02 -33.66
N LYS A 395 -24.98 -8.99 -32.77
CA LYS A 395 -25.76 -10.21 -33.05
C LYS A 395 -27.22 -9.89 -33.36
N SER A 396 -27.87 -9.04 -32.56
CA SER A 396 -29.24 -8.58 -32.81
C SER A 396 -29.38 -7.83 -34.14
N ARG A 397 -28.42 -6.97 -34.51
CA ARG A 397 -28.43 -6.29 -35.83
C ARG A 397 -28.20 -7.24 -37.00
N ARG A 398 -27.40 -8.30 -36.83
CA ARG A 398 -27.22 -9.33 -37.87
C ARG A 398 -28.49 -10.14 -38.08
N ILE A 399 -29.15 -10.53 -36.99
CA ILE A 399 -30.44 -11.24 -37.04
C ILE A 399 -31.51 -10.35 -37.70
N ALA A 400 -31.57 -9.06 -37.36
CA ALA A 400 -32.52 -8.12 -37.97
C ALA A 400 -32.21 -7.73 -39.43
N ARG A 401 -31.02 -8.05 -39.95
CA ARG A 401 -30.61 -7.78 -41.35
C ARG A 401 -30.63 -9.01 -42.24
N GLY A 402 -30.80 -10.20 -41.66
CA GLY A 402 -30.89 -11.48 -42.36
C GLY A 402 -32.29 -12.10 -42.33
N ALA A 403 -33.29 -11.34 -41.88
CA ALA A 403 -34.70 -11.68 -41.87
C ALA A 403 -35.45 -10.82 -42.90
#